data_AF-A0A415ME08-F1
#
_entry.id   AF-A0A415ME08-F1
#
_cell.length_a   1.000
_cell.length_b   1.000
_cell.length_c   1.000
_cell.angle_alpha   90.00
_cell.angle_beta   90.00
_cell.angle_gamma   90.00
#
_symmetry.space_group_name_H-M   'P 1'
#
loop_
_entity.id
_entity.type
_entity.pdbx_description
1 polymer ?
#
loop_
_entity_poly.entity_id
_entity_poly.type
_entity_poly.pdbx_seq_one_letter_code
_entity_poly.pdbx_strand_id
1 'polypeptide(L)'
;MSSWTYINGTVTVRPMGRTQPEKRYILETVLNHLPRATGSEGDMDVYIIQKNGHNGSCSCDEFGEVTNNLVDRYGNKSRNRGWLQTQDEYIIVVNAALRDREFEETYREFMKWFVRLCKRVGCEDILVEIKGYDKSTIIKDRNIQRKKYSWKSVFDDLFEDPSWCNNNKNGYKEPNWCEFMMWDRAKDSNYPMTLAYKYFNGEENDKEVERRMNYR
;
A
#
# COMPACT_ATOMS: atom_id res chain seq x y z
N MET A 1 18.69 20.40 29.98
CA MET A 1 18.48 18.96 29.76
C MET A 1 18.02 18.79 28.34
N SER A 2 18.60 17.87 27.56
CA SER A 2 18.01 17.48 26.28
C SER A 2 16.78 16.61 26.57
N SER A 3 15.65 16.93 25.96
CA SER A 3 14.46 16.08 25.97
C SER A 3 14.58 15.02 24.89
N TRP A 4 14.15 13.80 25.21
CA TRP A 4 14.17 12.67 24.29
C TRP A 4 12.78 12.07 24.19
N THR A 5 12.39 11.73 22.97
CA THR A 5 11.20 10.96 22.67
C THR A 5 11.55 9.76 21.81
N TYR A 6 10.80 8.68 21.98
CA TYR A 6 11.03 7.42 21.32
C TYR A 6 9.75 6.96 20.63
N ILE A 7 9.90 6.37 19.45
CA ILE A 7 8.82 5.69 18.72
C ILE A 7 9.28 4.27 18.50
N ASN A 8 8.48 3.28 18.88
CA ASN A 8 8.78 1.88 18.68
C ASN A 8 7.52 1.08 18.41
N GLY A 9 7.49 0.31 17.33
CA GLY A 9 6.36 -0.56 17.09
C GLY A 9 6.30 -1.20 15.71
N THR A 10 5.20 -1.89 15.48
CA THR A 10 4.94 -2.63 14.26
C THR A 10 3.55 -2.34 13.73
N VAL A 11 3.41 -2.38 12.40
CA VAL A 11 2.12 -2.29 11.72
C VAL A 11 2.12 -3.28 10.57
N THR A 12 1.04 -4.06 10.41
CA THR A 12 0.82 -4.83 9.18
C THR A 12 0.24 -3.90 8.12
N VAL A 13 0.81 -3.90 6.91
CA VAL A 13 0.36 -3.07 5.79
C VAL A 13 0.07 -3.92 4.56
N ARG A 14 -0.91 -3.48 3.77
CA ARG A 14 -1.41 -4.16 2.58
C ARG A 14 -1.31 -3.26 1.35
N PRO A 15 -0.11 -3.13 0.73
CA PRO A 15 0.07 -2.32 -0.46
C PRO A 15 -0.64 -2.96 -1.65
N MET A 16 -1.14 -2.11 -2.54
CA MET A 16 -1.67 -2.56 -3.82
C MET A 16 -0.55 -3.03 -4.75
N GLY A 17 -0.91 -3.88 -5.71
CA GLY A 17 -0.03 -4.31 -6.79
C GLY A 17 -0.47 -5.65 -7.36
N ARG A 18 -0.11 -5.89 -8.61
CA ARG A 18 -0.45 -7.10 -9.38
C ARG A 18 0.62 -8.18 -9.21
N THR A 19 1.86 -7.78 -8.93
CA THR A 19 3.00 -8.67 -8.69
C THR A 19 3.66 -8.37 -7.34
N GLN A 20 4.47 -9.31 -6.82
CA GLN A 20 5.22 -9.07 -5.59
C GLN A 20 6.20 -7.88 -5.70
N PRO A 21 6.97 -7.72 -6.81
CA PRO A 21 7.82 -6.55 -6.99
C PRO A 21 7.04 -5.24 -7.06
N GLU A 22 5.89 -5.20 -7.75
CA GLU A 22 5.06 -3.99 -7.85
C GLU A 22 4.52 -3.57 -6.48
N LYS A 23 4.06 -4.52 -5.65
CA LYS A 23 3.63 -4.26 -4.27
C LYS A 23 4.74 -3.65 -3.43
N ARG A 24 5.95 -4.20 -3.53
CA ARG A 24 7.11 -3.67 -2.81
C ARG A 24 7.47 -2.26 -3.27
N TYR A 25 7.51 -2.04 -4.58
CA TYR A 25 7.79 -0.73 -5.17
C TYR A 25 6.77 0.33 -4.76
N ILE A 26 5.48 0.00 -4.79
CA ILE A 26 4.40 0.90 -4.36
C ILE A 26 4.56 1.24 -2.88
N LEU A 27 4.81 0.25 -2.02
CA LEU A 27 5.00 0.47 -0.58
C LEU A 27 6.20 1.37 -0.30
N GLU A 28 7.35 1.09 -0.90
CA GLU A 28 8.55 1.91 -0.73
C GLU A 28 8.34 3.35 -1.21
N THR A 29 7.70 3.51 -2.38
CA THR A 29 7.36 4.83 -2.92
C THR A 29 6.42 5.58 -1.97
N VAL A 30 5.37 4.93 -1.46
CA VAL A 30 4.46 5.53 -0.48
C VAL A 30 5.23 6.05 0.71
N LEU A 31 6.06 5.20 1.33
CA LEU A 31 6.81 5.53 2.54
C LEU A 31 7.77 6.70 2.32
N ASN A 32 8.45 6.73 1.17
CA ASN A 32 9.36 7.82 0.79
C ASN A 32 8.64 9.16 0.55
N HIS A 33 7.33 9.14 0.27
CA HIS A 33 6.50 10.33 0.09
C HIS A 33 5.71 10.73 1.34
N LEU A 34 5.91 10.08 2.49
CA LEU A 34 5.23 10.46 3.74
C LEU A 34 5.96 11.63 4.44
N PRO A 35 5.24 12.46 5.21
CA PRO A 35 5.87 13.53 6.00
C PRO A 35 6.74 12.95 7.12
N ARG A 36 7.93 13.50 7.36
CA ARG A 36 8.90 12.95 8.30
C ARG A 36 8.52 13.25 9.77
N ALA A 37 8.85 12.33 10.68
CA ALA A 37 8.89 12.59 12.12
C ALA A 37 10.36 12.80 12.51
N THR A 38 10.69 14.00 12.97
CA THR A 38 12.08 14.47 13.01
C THR A 38 12.58 14.73 14.44
N GLY A 39 13.89 14.63 14.61
CA GLY A 39 14.64 14.99 15.82
C GLY A 39 15.95 15.67 15.44
N SER A 40 16.63 16.29 16.41
CA SER A 40 17.88 17.02 16.12
C SER A 40 19.05 16.10 15.70
N GLU A 41 18.99 14.82 16.05
CA GLU A 41 20.02 13.81 15.73
C GLU A 41 19.60 12.81 14.66
N GLY A 42 18.41 12.98 14.07
CA GLY A 42 17.90 12.07 13.06
C GLY A 42 16.38 11.94 13.11
N ASP A 43 15.87 11.18 12.16
CA ASP A 43 14.45 10.97 11.97
C ASP A 43 14.04 9.56 12.33
N MET A 44 12.73 9.33 12.36
CA MET A 44 12.18 7.99 12.48
C MET A 44 12.58 7.12 11.28
N ASP A 45 13.13 5.95 11.59
CA ASP A 45 13.42 4.88 10.64
C ASP A 45 12.17 3.99 10.43
N VAL A 46 12.05 3.48 9.20
CA VAL A 46 11.00 2.54 8.82
C VAL A 46 11.65 1.35 8.12
N TYR A 47 11.47 0.17 8.69
CA TYR A 47 11.93 -1.08 8.10
C TYR A 47 10.75 -1.84 7.51
N ILE A 48 10.92 -2.46 6.35
CA ILE A 48 9.86 -3.18 5.66
C ILE A 48 10.23 -4.67 5.57
N ILE A 49 9.42 -5.51 6.19
CA ILE A 49 9.57 -6.96 6.25
C ILE A 49 8.43 -7.59 5.45
N GLN A 50 8.75 -8.38 4.42
CA GLN A 50 7.74 -9.15 3.71
C GLN A 50 7.38 -10.40 4.53
N LYS A 51 6.09 -10.68 4.74
CA LYS A 51 5.67 -11.91 5.41
C LYS A 51 6.04 -13.14 4.56
N ASN A 52 6.41 -14.24 5.22
CA ASN A 52 6.64 -15.51 4.53
C ASN A 52 5.34 -16.09 3.97
N GLY A 53 5.44 -16.91 2.93
CA GLY A 53 4.29 -17.54 2.29
C GLY A 53 3.52 -16.59 1.37
N HIS A 54 2.24 -16.90 1.16
CA HIS A 54 1.33 -16.15 0.28
C HIS A 54 -0.09 -16.18 0.84
N ASN A 55 -0.87 -15.14 0.56
CA ASN A 55 -2.29 -15.03 0.92
C ASN A 55 -3.16 -14.55 -0.27
N GLY A 56 -2.55 -14.19 -1.40
CA GLY A 56 -3.22 -13.90 -2.66
C GLY A 56 -2.81 -14.91 -3.73
N SER A 57 -3.78 -15.34 -4.55
CA SER A 57 -3.53 -16.29 -5.64
C SER A 57 -4.36 -15.95 -6.89
N CYS A 58 -3.77 -16.08 -8.07
CA CYS A 58 -4.45 -15.91 -9.36
C CYS A 58 -4.17 -17.10 -10.29
N SER A 59 -5.15 -17.51 -11.09
CA SER A 59 -4.97 -18.59 -12.09
C SER A 59 -4.25 -18.13 -13.37
N CYS A 60 -3.91 -16.85 -13.45
CA CYS A 60 -3.17 -16.24 -14.54
C CYS A 60 -2.10 -15.27 -14.00
N ASP A 61 -1.21 -14.85 -14.88
CA ASP A 61 -0.17 -13.87 -14.58
C ASP A 61 -0.72 -12.43 -14.48
N GLU A 62 0.16 -11.44 -14.31
CA GLU A 62 -0.20 -10.02 -14.20
C GLU A 62 -0.89 -9.44 -15.45
N PHE A 63 -0.76 -10.09 -16.60
CA PHE A 63 -1.39 -9.72 -17.85
C PHE A 63 -2.66 -10.53 -18.14
N GLY A 64 -3.08 -11.39 -17.22
CA GLY A 64 -4.27 -12.23 -17.40
C GLY A 64 -4.01 -13.50 -18.20
N GLU A 65 -2.76 -13.86 -18.47
CA GLU A 65 -2.39 -15.01 -19.29
C GLU A 65 -2.14 -16.27 -18.45
N VAL A 66 -2.59 -17.41 -18.95
CA VAL A 66 -2.30 -18.72 -18.35
C VAL A 66 -0.97 -19.23 -18.90
N THR A 67 0.10 -19.01 -18.15
CA THR A 67 1.48 -19.33 -18.56
C THR A 67 2.02 -20.58 -17.87
N ASN A 68 3.06 -21.19 -18.44
CA ASN A 68 3.76 -22.31 -17.81
C ASN A 68 4.65 -21.89 -16.63
N ASN A 69 4.74 -20.60 -16.30
CA ASN A 69 5.58 -20.10 -15.22
C ASN A 69 4.85 -20.01 -13.86
N LEU A 70 3.57 -20.34 -13.82
CA LEU A 70 2.78 -20.40 -12.59
C LEU A 70 3.15 -21.62 -11.75
N VAL A 71 2.94 -21.56 -10.43
CA VAL A 71 3.39 -22.59 -9.48
C VAL A 71 2.23 -23.45 -8.99
N ASP A 72 2.32 -24.77 -9.15
CA ASP A 72 1.31 -25.71 -8.67
C ASP A 72 1.44 -26.00 -7.17
N ARG A 73 0.51 -26.82 -6.63
CA ARG A 73 0.50 -27.20 -5.21
C ARG A 73 1.74 -27.97 -4.73
N TYR A 74 2.55 -28.48 -5.65
CA TYR A 74 3.78 -29.23 -5.35
C TYR A 74 5.03 -28.36 -5.52
N GLY A 75 4.88 -27.07 -5.83
CA GLY A 75 5.98 -26.14 -6.06
C GLY A 75 6.54 -26.19 -7.48
N ASN A 76 5.92 -26.93 -8.41
CA ASN A 76 6.40 -27.08 -9.77
C ASN A 76 5.77 -26.06 -10.72
N LYS A 77 6.52 -25.69 -11.77
CA LYS A 77 6.04 -24.82 -12.85
C LYS A 77 4.99 -25.55 -13.69
N SER A 78 3.82 -24.96 -13.88
CA SER A 78 2.68 -25.60 -14.54
C SER A 78 1.75 -24.60 -15.20
N ARG A 79 1.39 -24.87 -16.46
CA ARG A 79 0.37 -24.10 -17.19
C ARG A 79 -1.05 -24.43 -16.75
N ASN A 80 -1.34 -25.71 -16.51
CA ASN A 80 -2.71 -26.19 -16.34
C ASN A 80 -3.18 -26.17 -14.88
N ARG A 81 -2.26 -26.12 -13.92
CA ARG A 81 -2.54 -26.22 -12.48
C ARG A 81 -1.75 -25.24 -11.63
N GLY A 82 -1.05 -24.31 -12.27
CA GLY A 82 -0.25 -23.32 -11.58
C GLY A 82 -1.06 -22.11 -11.15
N TRP A 83 -0.59 -21.44 -10.11
CA TRP A 83 -1.13 -20.19 -9.59
C TRP A 83 -0.02 -19.16 -9.48
N LEU A 84 -0.34 -17.90 -9.79
CA LEU A 84 0.48 -16.76 -9.38
C LEU A 84 0.18 -16.53 -7.90
N GLN A 85 1.13 -16.89 -7.05
CA GLN A 85 1.05 -16.69 -5.61
C GLN A 85 1.70 -15.37 -5.24
N THR A 86 1.03 -14.55 -4.44
CA THR A 86 1.56 -13.30 -3.92
C THR A 86 1.25 -13.14 -2.42
N GLN A 87 2.11 -12.40 -1.74
CA GLN A 87 1.93 -11.97 -0.37
C GLN A 87 1.45 -10.51 -0.37
N ASP A 88 0.21 -10.32 0.07
CA ASP A 88 -0.44 -9.01 0.19
C ASP A 88 0.01 -8.28 1.46
N GLU A 89 0.58 -8.97 2.44
CA GLU A 89 0.91 -8.39 3.75
C GLU A 89 2.42 -8.18 3.94
N TYR A 90 2.76 -6.97 4.37
CA TYR A 90 4.08 -6.60 4.86
C TYR A 90 3.98 -6.16 6.31
N ILE A 91 5.03 -6.35 7.08
CA ILE A 91 5.17 -5.77 8.41
C ILE A 91 6.12 -4.60 8.29
N ILE A 92 5.68 -3.42 8.68
CA ILE A 92 6.57 -2.29 8.88
C ILE A 92 6.95 -2.18 10.35
N VAL A 93 8.24 -1.95 10.62
CA VAL A 93 8.76 -1.66 11.95
C VAL A 93 9.15 -0.19 11.96
N VAL A 94 8.59 0.56 12.91
CA VAL A 94 8.95 1.97 13.15
C VAL A 94 9.85 2.07 14.37
N ASN A 95 10.96 2.79 14.22
CA ASN A 95 11.93 2.99 15.29
C ASN A 95 12.44 4.43 15.25
N ALA A 96 12.49 5.09 16.41
CA ALA A 96 13.06 6.42 16.52
C ALA A 96 13.59 6.69 17.94
N ALA A 97 14.71 7.41 18.01
CA ALA A 97 15.20 8.08 19.21
C ALA A 97 15.43 9.55 18.86
N LEU A 98 14.43 10.40 19.13
CA LEU A 98 14.38 11.78 18.68
C LEU A 98 14.81 12.72 19.82
N ARG A 99 15.92 13.42 19.62
CA ARG A 99 16.46 14.41 20.56
C ARG A 99 15.87 15.79 20.35
N ASP A 100 15.76 16.55 21.45
CA ASP A 100 15.25 17.91 21.54
C ASP A 100 13.79 18.02 21.07
N ARG A 101 12.99 17.04 21.48
CA ARG A 101 11.56 16.93 21.12
C ARG A 101 10.72 16.74 22.37
N GLU A 102 9.57 17.39 22.38
CA GLU A 102 8.53 17.13 23.36
C GLU A 102 7.61 16.00 22.89
N PHE A 103 6.99 15.30 23.85
CA PHE A 103 6.08 14.18 23.58
C PHE A 103 4.95 14.57 22.61
N GLU A 104 4.31 15.71 22.83
CA GLU A 104 3.17 16.17 22.02
C GLU A 104 3.56 16.46 20.56
N GLU A 105 4.78 16.95 20.34
CA GLU A 105 5.29 17.21 18.99
C GLU A 105 5.51 15.91 18.23
N THR A 106 6.18 14.96 18.90
CA THR A 106 6.47 13.62 18.36
C THR A 106 5.19 12.87 18.05
N TYR A 107 4.24 12.87 18.99
CA TYR A 107 2.93 12.25 18.80
C TYR A 107 2.19 12.84 17.60
N ARG A 108 2.16 14.17 17.48
CA ARG A 108 1.48 14.86 16.38
C ARG A 108 2.12 14.54 15.02
N GLU A 109 3.45 14.52 14.94
CA GLU A 109 4.15 14.19 13.69
C GLU A 109 3.98 12.73 13.31
N PHE A 110 4.12 11.82 14.26
CA PHE A 110 3.85 10.40 14.03
C PHE A 110 2.41 10.18 13.55
N MET A 111 1.41 10.76 14.22
CA MET A 111 0.01 10.60 13.81
C MET A 111 -0.27 11.19 12.42
N LYS A 112 0.38 12.31 12.06
CA LYS A 112 0.29 12.86 10.70
C LYS A 112 0.89 11.91 9.66
N TRP A 113 2.09 11.39 9.92
CA TRP A 113 2.73 10.37 9.07
C TRP A 113 1.82 9.14 8.94
N PHE A 114 1.29 8.65 10.05
CA PHE A 114 0.51 7.41 10.12
C PHE A 114 -0.85 7.52 9.43
N VAL A 115 -1.58 8.63 9.61
CA VAL A 115 -2.84 8.88 8.89
C VAL A 115 -2.61 8.96 7.38
N ARG A 116 -1.48 9.55 6.94
CA ARG A 116 -1.14 9.61 5.52
C ARG A 116 -0.78 8.25 4.94
N LEU A 117 -0.13 7.39 5.73
CA LEU A 117 0.09 5.99 5.37
C LEU A 117 -1.25 5.25 5.21
N CYS A 118 -2.12 5.30 6.23
CA CYS A 118 -3.40 4.58 6.25
C CYS A 118 -4.34 4.97 5.09
N LYS A 119 -4.25 6.22 4.61
CA LYS A 119 -4.99 6.67 3.42
C LYS A 119 -4.53 6.01 2.13
N ARG A 120 -3.23 5.75 2.00
CA ARG A 120 -2.59 5.26 0.77
C ARG A 120 -2.49 3.74 0.72
N VAL A 121 -2.34 3.11 1.88
CA VAL A 121 -2.10 1.68 2.05
C VAL A 121 -2.93 1.18 3.23
N GLY A 122 -3.62 0.05 3.05
CA GLY A 122 -4.40 -0.56 4.13
C GLY A 122 -3.50 -0.93 5.31
N CYS A 123 -3.90 -0.57 6.52
CA CYS A 123 -3.12 -0.78 7.74
C CYS A 123 -3.93 -1.60 8.74
N GLU A 124 -3.32 -2.66 9.27
CA GLU A 124 -3.91 -3.64 10.19
C GLU A 124 -2.89 -3.98 11.30
N ASP A 125 -3.32 -4.66 12.36
CA ASP A 125 -2.46 -5.12 13.47
C ASP A 125 -1.50 -4.05 14.03
N ILE A 126 -2.05 -2.89 14.40
CA ILE A 126 -1.28 -1.72 14.79
C ILE A 126 -0.86 -1.82 16.26
N LEU A 127 0.45 -1.74 16.52
CA LEU A 127 1.00 -1.63 17.86
C LEU A 127 2.24 -0.73 17.86
N VAL A 128 2.07 0.53 18.25
CA VAL A 128 3.17 1.51 18.32
C VAL A 128 3.16 2.23 19.66
N GLU A 129 4.28 2.18 20.36
CA GLU A 129 4.54 2.96 21.56
C GLU A 129 5.23 4.28 21.19
N ILE A 130 4.74 5.38 21.76
CA ILE A 130 5.45 6.66 21.79
C ILE A 130 5.73 6.97 23.25
N LYS A 131 6.98 7.28 23.57
CA LYS A 131 7.45 7.52 24.94
C LYS A 131 8.31 8.77 25.01
N GLY A 132 7.97 9.70 25.88
CA GLY A 132 8.80 10.82 26.31
C GLY A 132 9.26 10.64 27.76
N TYR A 133 9.75 11.72 28.37
CA TYR A 133 10.30 11.68 29.73
C TYR A 133 9.27 11.25 30.79
N ASP A 134 8.10 11.90 30.85
CA ASP A 134 7.04 11.63 31.84
C ASP A 134 5.74 11.06 31.23
N LYS A 135 5.69 10.92 29.90
CA LYS A 135 4.48 10.54 29.18
C LYS A 135 4.76 9.38 28.24
N SER A 136 3.82 8.45 28.15
CA SER A 136 3.83 7.38 27.16
C SER A 136 2.42 7.09 26.68
N THR A 137 2.30 6.63 25.45
CA THR A 137 1.04 6.14 24.90
C THR A 137 1.29 4.96 23.98
N ILE A 138 0.31 4.06 23.92
CA ILE A 138 0.29 2.95 22.97
C ILE A 138 -0.83 3.21 21.98
N ILE A 139 -0.44 3.38 20.73
CA ILE A 139 -1.32 3.46 19.58
C ILE A 139 -1.62 2.03 19.17
N LYS A 140 -2.89 1.69 19.27
CA LYS A 140 -3.46 0.43 18.80
C LYS A 140 -4.73 0.72 18.04
N ASP A 141 -5.06 -0.16 17.10
CA ASP A 141 -6.30 -0.01 16.37
C ASP A 141 -7.51 -0.21 17.29
N ARG A 142 -8.60 0.50 16.98
CA ARG A 142 -9.87 0.43 17.71
C ARG A 142 -11.01 0.53 16.72
N ASN A 143 -12.10 -0.16 17.03
CA ASN A 143 -13.31 -0.05 16.21
C ASN A 143 -13.99 1.30 16.40
N ILE A 144 -14.63 1.78 15.33
CA ILE A 144 -15.44 3.00 15.35
C ILE A 144 -16.60 2.82 16.34
N GLN A 145 -16.75 3.74 17.29
CA GLN A 145 -17.74 3.61 18.38
C GLN A 145 -19.22 3.80 17.94
N ARG A 146 -19.48 3.99 16.64
CA ARG A 146 -20.85 4.13 16.10
C ARG A 146 -21.42 2.77 15.75
N LYS A 147 -22.65 2.47 16.22
CA LYS A 147 -23.33 1.17 16.02
C LYS A 147 -23.36 0.66 14.57
N LYS A 148 -23.47 1.56 13.58
CA LYS A 148 -23.49 1.20 12.15
C LYS A 148 -22.13 0.69 11.63
N TYR A 149 -21.03 1.15 12.21
CA TYR A 149 -19.66 0.92 11.73
C TYR A 149 -18.77 0.26 12.79
N SER A 150 -19.36 -0.36 13.82
CA SER A 150 -18.63 -0.94 14.94
C SER A 150 -17.77 -2.16 14.57
N TRP A 151 -17.88 -2.65 13.34
CA TRP A 151 -17.04 -3.68 12.75
C TRP A 151 -15.82 -3.12 12.02
N LYS A 152 -15.81 -1.81 11.71
CA LYS A 152 -14.73 -1.16 10.98
C LYS A 152 -13.77 -0.47 11.96
N SER A 153 -12.48 -0.64 11.72
CA SER A 153 -11.46 0.00 12.54
C SER A 153 -11.26 1.46 12.14
N VAL A 154 -10.76 2.29 13.06
CA VAL A 154 -10.54 3.71 12.80
C VAL A 154 -9.51 3.91 11.70
N PHE A 155 -8.46 3.09 11.66
CA PHE A 155 -7.40 3.23 10.66
C PHE A 155 -7.74 2.58 9.33
N ASP A 156 -8.48 1.48 9.33
CA ASP A 156 -9.02 0.86 8.11
C ASP A 156 -10.00 1.82 7.38
N ASP A 157 -10.79 2.61 8.12
CA ASP A 157 -11.69 3.60 7.52
C ASP A 157 -11.01 4.78 6.85
N LEU A 158 -9.71 4.97 7.09
CA LEU A 158 -8.95 6.00 6.40
C LEU A 158 -8.56 5.59 4.98
N PHE A 159 -8.52 4.29 4.67
CA PHE A 159 -8.04 3.80 3.39
C PHE A 159 -8.94 4.29 2.24
N GLU A 160 -8.31 4.94 1.26
CA GLU A 160 -9.01 5.44 0.08
C GLU A 160 -9.13 4.29 -0.91
N ASP A 161 -10.31 3.68 -1.03
CA ASP A 161 -10.52 2.54 -1.92
C ASP A 161 -10.17 2.89 -3.38
N PRO A 162 -9.57 1.95 -4.13
CA PRO A 162 -9.31 2.16 -5.55
C PRO A 162 -10.57 2.45 -6.35
N SER A 163 -10.42 3.23 -7.41
CA SER A 163 -11.48 3.67 -8.30
C SER A 163 -12.30 2.48 -8.83
N TRP A 164 -11.65 1.34 -9.10
CA TRP A 164 -12.30 0.13 -9.61
C TRP A 164 -13.11 -0.66 -8.56
N CYS A 165 -12.94 -0.39 -7.27
CA CYS A 165 -13.73 -1.04 -6.21
C CYS A 165 -15.10 -0.37 -5.99
N ASN A 166 -15.27 0.88 -6.43
CA ASN A 166 -16.49 1.66 -6.21
C ASN A 166 -17.53 1.45 -7.32
N ASN A 167 -18.25 0.32 -7.28
CA ASN A 167 -19.31 0.01 -8.25
C ASN A 167 -20.64 0.75 -7.99
N ASN A 168 -20.81 1.37 -6.81
CA ASN A 168 -22.09 1.96 -6.38
C ASN A 168 -22.19 3.50 -6.57
N LYS A 169 -21.20 4.15 -7.19
CA LYS A 169 -21.26 5.60 -7.46
C LYS A 169 -21.54 5.83 -8.94
N ASN A 170 -22.75 6.31 -9.28
CA ASN A 170 -23.14 6.79 -10.60
C ASN A 170 -22.44 8.12 -10.99
N GLY A 171 -21.19 8.32 -10.57
CA GLY A 171 -20.43 9.56 -10.74
C GLY A 171 -18.92 9.31 -10.89
N TYR A 172 -18.13 10.37 -10.89
CA TYR A 172 -16.67 10.29 -11.02
C TYR A 172 -16.08 9.39 -9.92
N LYS A 173 -15.32 8.38 -10.36
CA LYS A 173 -14.60 7.46 -9.47
C LYS A 173 -13.26 8.09 -9.12
N GLU A 174 -13.21 8.77 -7.99
CA GLU A 174 -11.98 9.40 -7.49
C GLU A 174 -10.90 8.32 -7.29
N PRO A 175 -9.71 8.47 -7.89
CA PRO A 175 -8.65 7.49 -7.78
C PRO A 175 -7.95 7.57 -6.43
N ASN A 176 -7.55 6.40 -5.91
CA ASN A 176 -6.59 6.32 -4.81
C ASN A 176 -5.23 6.86 -5.27
N TRP A 177 -4.49 7.47 -4.33
CA TRP A 177 -3.17 8.06 -4.60
C TRP A 177 -2.19 7.08 -5.27
N CYS A 178 -2.22 5.79 -4.97
CA CYS A 178 -1.28 4.83 -5.53
C CYS A 178 -1.63 4.37 -6.96
N GLU A 179 -2.81 4.72 -7.50
CA GLU A 179 -3.23 4.28 -8.84
C GLU A 179 -2.33 4.81 -9.96
N PHE A 180 -1.74 6.02 -9.81
CA PHE A 180 -0.84 6.55 -10.85
C PHE A 180 0.47 5.77 -10.97
N MET A 181 0.85 4.99 -9.95
CA MET A 181 2.06 4.15 -9.97
C MET A 181 1.82 2.84 -10.71
N MET A 182 0.57 2.51 -10.99
CA MET A 182 0.15 1.32 -11.71
C MET A 182 0.05 1.64 -13.20
N TRP A 183 0.33 0.67 -14.07
CA TRP A 183 0.12 0.90 -15.50
C TRP A 183 -1.36 1.05 -15.83
N ASP A 184 -1.64 1.97 -16.76
CA ASP A 184 -2.94 2.08 -17.41
C ASP A 184 -3.23 0.81 -18.20
N ARG A 185 -4.41 0.25 -18.00
CA ARG A 185 -4.84 -0.97 -18.69
C ARG A 185 -5.47 -0.65 -20.03
N ALA A 186 -5.22 -1.50 -21.02
CA ALA A 186 -6.04 -1.54 -22.22
C ALA A 186 -7.49 -1.87 -21.85
N LYS A 187 -8.43 -1.37 -22.64
CA LYS A 187 -9.86 -1.64 -22.45
C LYS A 187 -10.12 -3.15 -22.44
N ASP A 188 -10.90 -3.61 -21.47
CA ASP A 188 -11.28 -5.01 -21.27
C ASP A 188 -10.09 -6.00 -21.17
N SER A 189 -8.90 -5.51 -20.81
CA SER A 189 -7.67 -6.31 -20.72
C SER A 189 -6.87 -5.99 -19.46
N ASN A 190 -6.04 -6.92 -18.99
CA ASN A 190 -5.05 -6.68 -17.93
C ASN A 190 -3.73 -6.12 -18.50
N TYR A 191 -3.54 -6.17 -19.82
CA TYR A 191 -2.34 -5.65 -20.47
C TYR A 191 -2.19 -4.14 -20.26
N PRO A 192 -0.95 -3.65 -20.11
CA PRO A 192 -0.66 -2.23 -20.25
C PRO A 192 -1.13 -1.72 -21.60
N MET A 193 -1.78 -0.56 -21.61
CA MET A 193 -2.35 0.07 -22.80
C MET A 193 -1.34 0.23 -23.94
N THR A 194 -0.10 0.60 -23.60
CA THR A 194 1.01 0.78 -24.55
C THR A 194 1.57 -0.53 -25.07
N LEU A 195 1.58 -1.61 -24.26
CA LEU A 195 1.96 -2.93 -24.74
C LEU A 195 0.87 -3.51 -25.63
N ALA A 196 -0.40 -3.25 -25.31
CA ALA A 196 -1.51 -3.67 -26.15
C ALA A 196 -1.45 -3.02 -27.54
N TYR A 197 -1.18 -1.71 -27.62
CA TYR A 197 -0.96 -1.00 -28.88
C TYR A 197 0.18 -1.60 -29.73
N LYS A 198 1.24 -2.10 -29.08
CA LYS A 198 2.38 -2.68 -29.77
C LYS A 198 2.09 -4.07 -30.35
N TYR A 199 1.36 -4.90 -29.61
CA TYR A 199 1.26 -6.34 -29.89
C TYR A 199 -0.10 -6.80 -30.41
N PHE A 200 -1.15 -6.00 -30.22
CA PHE A 200 -2.51 -6.32 -30.64
C PHE A 200 -3.06 -5.20 -31.53
N ASN A 201 -3.91 -5.56 -32.49
CA ASN A 201 -4.65 -4.58 -33.28
C ASN A 201 -5.97 -4.29 -32.56
N GLY A 202 -6.09 -3.10 -31.96
CA GLY A 202 -7.27 -2.72 -31.19
C GLY A 202 -7.64 -1.27 -31.46
N GLU A 203 -8.49 -1.03 -32.48
CA GLU A 203 -8.77 0.33 -33.01
C GLU A 203 -9.08 1.36 -31.92
N GLU A 204 -9.85 1.01 -30.89
CA GLU A 204 -10.18 1.91 -29.78
C GLU A 204 -8.97 2.20 -28.87
N ASN A 205 -8.21 1.17 -28.49
CA ASN A 205 -7.00 1.31 -27.69
C ASN A 205 -5.94 2.10 -28.46
N ASP A 206 -5.80 1.83 -29.75
CA ASP A 206 -4.78 2.43 -30.62
C ASP A 206 -5.04 3.92 -30.80
N LYS A 207 -6.30 4.31 -31.07
CA LYS A 207 -6.72 5.72 -31.09
C LYS A 207 -6.44 6.44 -29.77
N GLU A 208 -6.69 5.79 -28.64
CA GLU A 208 -6.44 6.39 -27.32
C GLU A 208 -4.94 6.57 -27.03
N VAL A 209 -4.11 5.58 -27.38
CA VAL A 209 -2.65 5.68 -27.24
C VAL A 209 -2.10 6.77 -28.15
N GLU A 210 -2.49 6.80 -29.42
CA GLU A 210 -2.08 7.82 -30.39
C GLU A 210 -2.51 9.22 -29.94
N ARG A 211 -3.75 9.36 -29.43
CA ARG A 211 -4.23 10.60 -28.82
C ARG A 211 -3.29 11.05 -27.71
N ARG A 212 -2.94 10.18 -26.75
CA ARG A 212 -2.03 10.53 -25.63
C ARG A 212 -0.61 10.86 -26.08
N MET A 213 -0.10 10.21 -27.14
CA MET A 213 1.20 10.53 -27.71
C MET A 213 1.22 11.93 -28.33
N ASN A 214 0.12 12.36 -28.95
CA ASN A 214 -0.01 13.70 -29.54
C ASN A 214 -0.14 14.84 -28.50
N TYR A 215 -0.40 14.52 -27.23
CA TYR A 215 -0.48 15.49 -26.13
C TYR A 215 0.81 15.60 -25.31
N ARG A 216 1.88 14.85 -25.66
CA ARG A 216 3.21 14.96 -25.04
C ARG A 216 4.06 16.00 -25.73
#